data_AF-A0A9D1PM71-F1
#
_entry.id   AF-A0A9D1PM71-F1
#
_cell.length_a   1.000
_cell.length_b   1.000
_cell.length_c   1.000
_cell.angle_alpha   90.00
_cell.angle_beta   90.00
_cell.angle_gamma   90.00
#
_symmetry.space_group_name_H-M   'P 1'
#
loop_
_entity.id
_entity.type
_entity.pdbx_description
1 polymer ?
#
loop_
_entity_poly.entity_id
_entity_poly.type
_entity_poly.pdbx_seq_one_letter_code
_entity_poly.pdbx_strand_id
1 'polypeptide(L)' 'MKFREATKDDVYEIVRLLADDALGSHRERFEDPIPAEYYEAFHAIEKQNGNQIIVAVEDGKIIGCLQLTIIPGLA' A
#
# COMPACT_ATOMS: atom_id res chain seq x y z
N MET A 1 -14.31 8.65 7.97
CA MET A 1 -13.04 8.46 7.22
C MET A 1 -11.85 9.26 7.81
N LYS A 2 -10.68 8.60 8.00
CA LYS A 2 -9.38 9.18 8.39
C LYS A 2 -8.30 8.72 7.40
N PHE A 3 -7.36 9.61 7.04
CA PHE A 3 -6.16 9.24 6.29
C PHE A 3 -4.95 9.17 7.22
N ARG A 4 -4.07 8.19 7.00
CA ARG A 4 -2.79 8.06 7.70
C ARG A 4 -1.78 7.31 6.84
N GLU A 5 -0.50 7.44 7.17
CA GLU A 5 0.52 6.54 6.65
C GLU A 5 0.19 5.08 7.04
N ALA A 6 0.43 4.19 6.10
CA ALA A 6 0.35 2.76 6.30
C ALA A 6 1.49 2.29 7.21
N THR A 7 1.23 1.20 7.92
CA THR A 7 2.19 0.46 8.72
C THR A 7 2.35 -0.94 8.14
N LYS A 8 3.36 -1.68 8.58
CA LYS A 8 3.58 -3.07 8.14
C LYS A 8 2.34 -3.96 8.33
N ASP A 9 1.54 -3.72 9.36
CA ASP A 9 0.33 -4.51 9.66
C ASP A 9 -0.80 -4.25 8.64
N ASP A 10 -0.73 -3.16 7.88
CA ASP A 10 -1.71 -2.81 6.86
C ASP A 10 -1.44 -3.49 5.50
N VAL A 11 -0.24 -4.07 5.30
CA VAL A 11 0.21 -4.60 4.00
C VAL A 11 -0.74 -5.67 3.48
N TYR A 12 -1.24 -6.56 4.34
CA TYR A 12 -2.21 -7.59 3.95
C TYR A 12 -3.47 -6.99 3.32
N GLU A 13 -4.09 -6.01 3.99
CA GLU A 13 -5.30 -5.35 3.51
C GLU A 13 -5.04 -4.50 2.27
N ILE A 14 -3.86 -3.89 2.14
CA ILE A 14 -3.46 -3.15 0.94
C ILE A 14 -3.40 -4.10 -0.27
N VAL A 15 -2.74 -5.26 -0.14
CA VAL A 15 -2.66 -6.23 -1.25
C VAL A 15 -4.04 -6.79 -1.59
N ARG A 16 -4.91 -7.02 -0.58
CA ARG A 16 -6.31 -7.40 -0.81
C ARG A 16 -7.03 -6.36 -1.67
N LEU A 17 -6.93 -5.08 -1.33
CA LEU A 17 -7.56 -4.00 -2.08
C LEU A 17 -7.01 -3.88 -3.51
N LEU A 18 -5.70 -4.10 -3.71
CA LEU A 18 -5.09 -4.09 -5.03
C LEU A 18 -5.56 -5.29 -5.89
N ALA A 19 -5.72 -6.47 -5.30
CA ALA A 19 -6.19 -7.66 -6.00
C ALA A 19 -7.70 -7.61 -6.32
N ASP A 20 -8.49 -6.96 -5.45
CA ASP A 20 -9.93 -6.73 -5.66
C ASP A 20 -10.21 -5.69 -6.77
N ASP A 21 -9.22 -4.90 -7.18
CA ASP A 21 -9.33 -3.95 -8.30
C ASP A 21 -9.45 -4.69 -9.65
N ALA A 22 -10.37 -4.27 -10.52
CA ALA A 22 -10.62 -4.91 -11.81
C ALA A 22 -9.37 -5.00 -12.71
N LEU A 23 -8.45 -4.02 -12.62
CA LEU A 23 -7.18 -4.00 -13.35
C LEU A 23 -6.05 -4.71 -12.57
N GLY A 24 -6.17 -4.81 -11.25
CA GLY A 24 -5.20 -5.47 -10.37
C GLY A 24 -5.41 -6.99 -10.26
N SER A 25 -6.64 -7.48 -10.44
CA SER A 25 -7.02 -8.89 -10.30
C SER A 25 -6.26 -9.89 -11.17
N HIS A 26 -5.61 -9.45 -12.24
CA HIS A 26 -4.79 -10.28 -13.12
C HIS A 26 -3.27 -10.11 -12.90
N ARG A 27 -2.87 -9.14 -12.06
CA ARG A 27 -1.47 -8.78 -11.82
C ARG A 27 -1.02 -9.11 -10.40
N GLU A 28 -1.92 -9.00 -9.43
CA GLU A 28 -1.60 -9.19 -8.03
C GLU A 28 -1.77 -10.65 -7.59
N ARG A 29 -0.88 -11.10 -6.70
CA ARG A 29 -0.94 -12.42 -6.06
C ARG A 29 -1.45 -12.29 -4.64
N PHE A 30 -2.77 -12.32 -4.48
CA PHE A 30 -3.40 -12.38 -3.17
C PHE A 30 -3.63 -13.84 -2.77
N GLU A 31 -2.73 -14.36 -1.93
CA GLU A 31 -2.77 -15.69 -1.33
C GLU A 31 -2.62 -15.57 0.19
N ASP A 32 -2.89 -16.65 0.94
CA ASP A 32 -2.73 -16.67 2.40
C ASP A 32 -1.73 -17.77 2.82
N PRO A 33 -0.54 -17.41 3.35
CA PRO A 33 -0.06 -16.04 3.60
C PRO A 33 0.30 -15.30 2.31
N ILE A 34 0.16 -13.96 2.29
CA ILE A 34 0.55 -13.16 1.13
C ILE A 34 2.07 -13.28 0.86
N PRO A 35 2.50 -13.16 -0.41
CA PRO A 35 3.90 -13.28 -0.77
C PRO A 35 4.81 -12.31 0.00
N ALA A 36 5.96 -12.81 0.47
CA ALA A 36 6.94 -12.01 1.21
C ALA A 36 7.44 -10.78 0.43
N GLU A 37 7.42 -10.84 -0.90
CA GLU A 37 7.82 -9.74 -1.79
C GLU A 37 7.04 -8.44 -1.54
N TYR A 38 5.78 -8.52 -1.10
CA TYR A 38 5.00 -7.32 -0.75
C TYR A 38 5.52 -6.63 0.51
N TYR A 39 5.95 -7.40 1.52
CA TYR A 39 6.55 -6.84 2.73
C TYR A 39 7.94 -6.25 2.45
N GLU A 40 8.74 -6.89 1.60
CA GLU A 40 10.04 -6.36 1.18
C GLU A 40 9.88 -5.05 0.38
N ALA A 41 8.90 -5.00 -0.52
CA ALA A 41 8.56 -3.79 -1.25
C ALA A 41 8.10 -2.66 -0.31
N PHE A 42 7.22 -2.96 0.66
CA PHE A 42 6.77 -2.01 1.67
C PHE A 42 7.96 -1.43 2.46
N HIS A 43 8.86 -2.29 2.94
CA HIS A 43 10.07 -1.87 3.67
C HIS A 43 11.02 -1.02 2.83
N ALA A 44 11.12 -1.31 1.52
CA ALA A 44 11.90 -0.47 0.61
C ALA A 44 11.27 0.91 0.42
N ILE A 45 9.94 1.00 0.35
CA ILE A 45 9.18 2.25 0.27
C ILE A 45 9.39 3.08 1.55
N GLU A 46 9.22 2.49 2.74
CA GLU A 46 9.41 3.19 4.02
C GLU A 46 10.80 3.82 4.17
N LYS A 47 11.82 3.21 3.58
CA LYS A 47 13.20 3.72 3.59
C LYS A 47 13.46 4.82 2.56
N GLN A 48 12.61 4.96 1.56
CA GLN A 48 12.81 5.93 0.49
C GLN A 48 12.21 7.28 0.89
N ASN A 49 13.06 8.27 1.13
CA ASN A 49 12.59 9.62 1.45
C ASN A 49 11.67 10.17 0.34
N GLY A 50 10.52 10.69 0.75
CA GLY A 50 9.49 11.19 -0.17
C GLY A 50 8.60 10.12 -0.77
N ASN A 51 8.75 8.83 -0.43
CA ASN A 51 7.84 7.76 -0.86
C ASN A 51 7.07 7.22 0.36
N GLN A 52 5.75 7.17 0.26
CA GLN A 52 4.89 6.72 1.35
C GLN A 52 3.61 6.07 0.82
N ILE A 53 3.05 5.12 1.57
CA ILE A 53 1.72 4.59 1.31
C ILE A 53 0.76 5.22 2.32
N ILE A 54 -0.33 5.81 1.81
CA ILE A 54 -1.42 6.38 2.60
C ILE A 54 -2.62 5.45 2.52
N VAL A 55 -3.26 5.20 3.65
CA VAL A 55 -4.50 4.42 3.75
C VAL A 55 -5.67 5.28 4.19
N ALA A 56 -6.83 5.03 3.58
CA ALA A 56 -8.11 5.57 4.03
C ALA A 56 -8.76 4.56 4.99
N VAL A 57 -9.05 5.01 6.21
CA VAL A 57 -9.62 4.18 7.27
C VAL A 57 -11.03 4.68 7.63
N GLU A 58 -11.98 3.77 7.65
CA GLU A 58 -13.36 4.00 8.09
C GLU A 58 -13.81 2.84 8.98
N ASP A 59 -14.37 3.16 10.16
CA ASP A 59 -14.79 2.17 11.17
C ASP A 59 -13.73 1.11 11.50
N GLY A 60 -12.46 1.54 11.56
CA GLY A 60 -11.32 0.66 11.84
C GLY A 60 -10.87 -0.22 10.67
N LYS A 61 -11.52 -0.13 9.51
CA LYS A 61 -11.20 -0.88 8.30
C LYS A 61 -10.49 -0.02 7.27
N ILE A 62 -9.55 -0.61 6.54
CA ILE A 62 -8.93 0.03 5.40
C ILE A 62 -9.87 -0.10 4.21
N ILE A 63 -10.28 1.02 3.65
CA ILE A 63 -11.22 1.09 2.53
C ILE A 63 -10.58 1.60 1.24
N GLY A 64 -9.31 1.98 1.29
CA GLY A 64 -8.56 2.47 0.14
C GLY A 64 -7.09 2.70 0.48
N CYS A 65 -6.25 2.71 -0.55
CA CYS A 65 -4.83 3.00 -0.44
C CYS A 65 -4.32 3.84 -1.62
N LEU A 66 -3.24 4.56 -1.41
CA LEU A 66 -2.54 5.41 -2.37
C LEU A 66 -1.04 5.29 -2.07
N GLN A 67 -0.20 5.11 -3.09
CA GLN A 67 1.23 5.36 -2.97
C GLN A 67 1.56 6.76 -3.51
N LEU A 68 2.21 7.58 -2.68
CA LEU A 68 2.61 8.95 -3.01
C LEU A 68 4.14 9.05 -3.04
N THR A 69 4.67 9.40 -4.21
CA THR A 69 6.11 9.66 -4.40
C THR A 69 6.35 11.13 -4.72
N ILE A 70 7.15 11.80 -3.90
CA ILE A 70 7.58 13.19 -4.05
C ILE A 70 8.98 13.19 -4.65
N ILE A 71 9.10 13.70 -5.88
CA ILE A 71 10.37 13.81 -6.60
C ILE A 71 10.76 15.30 -6.69
N PRO A 72 11.85 15.74 -6.04
CA PRO A 72 12.31 17.11 -6.13
C PRO A 72 12.73 17.48 -7.56
N GLY A 73 12.34 18.68 -8.01
CA GLY A 73 12.80 19.26 -9.27
C GLY A 73 13.92 20.30 -9.05
N LEU A 74 14.67 20.58 -10.11
CA LEU A 74 15.51 21.79 -10.18
C LEU A 74 14.65 22.97 -10.65
N ALA A 75 14.98 24.17 -10.18
CA ALA A 75 14.36 25.43 -10.61
C ALA A 75 15.15 26.05 -11.77
#